data_AF-A0AB73G453-F1
#
_entry.id   AF-A0AB73G453-F1
#
_cell.length_a   1.000
_cell.length_b   1.000
_cell.length_c   1.000
_cell.angle_alpha   90.00
_cell.angle_beta   90.00
_cell.angle_gamma   90.00
#
_symmetry.space_group_name_H-M   'P 1'
#
loop_
_entity.id
_entity.type
_entity.pdbx_description
1 polymer ?
#
loop_
_entity_poly.entity_id
_entity_poly.type
_entity_poly.pdbx_seq_one_letter_code
_entity_poly.pdbx_strand_id
1 'polypeptide(L)'
;MQDQDLNRTVGEIHSLLSGGAAAALPGVTGATVAPALCEDDVIIAWLAALGGADLVIPWSADDLVLYGNDASLAAGQVGYRVDAAGRRFGGWQDDWIVLGQIGSDPVVGVRCDDGCRVLFARHGAGAWTPAQVAGSPAQFATALRIWCALRIGQYANDILDDTYAIRPAFLADLRARIGEVLPDAEAAVFMEMVDG
;
A
#
# COMPACT_ATOMS: atom_id res chain seq x y z
N MET A 1 20.86 3.16 -2.40
CA MET A 1 20.30 4.53 -2.40
C MET A 1 18.79 4.47 -2.25
N GLN A 2 18.09 3.69 -3.09
CA GLN A 2 16.64 3.45 -2.99
C GLN A 2 16.16 2.99 -1.60
N ASP A 3 16.89 2.10 -0.92
CA ASP A 3 16.49 1.63 0.44
C ASP A 3 16.59 2.71 1.51
N GLN A 4 17.58 3.62 1.40
CA GLN A 4 17.72 4.73 2.35
C GLN A 4 16.60 5.75 2.17
N ASP A 5 16.19 5.99 0.92
CA ASP A 5 15.08 6.88 0.61
C ASP A 5 13.74 6.27 1.04
N LEU A 6 13.55 4.96 0.84
CA LEU A 6 12.39 4.23 1.35
C LEU A 6 12.30 4.33 2.89
N ASN A 7 13.37 3.98 3.62
CA ASN A 7 13.38 4.01 5.09
C ASN A 7 13.12 5.42 5.63
N ARG A 8 13.75 6.44 5.03
CA ARG A 8 13.50 7.85 5.41
C ARG A 8 12.02 8.20 5.21
N THR A 9 11.46 7.88 4.05
CA THR A 9 10.09 8.24 3.68
C THR A 9 9.05 7.56 4.57
N VAL A 10 9.24 6.27 4.88
CA VAL A 10 8.38 5.53 5.81
C VAL A 10 8.47 6.12 7.22
N GLY A 11 9.66 6.51 7.69
CA GLY A 11 9.83 7.21 8.96
C GLY A 11 9.08 8.55 9.03
N GLU A 12 9.04 9.30 7.92
CA GLU A 12 8.25 10.52 7.81
C GLU A 12 6.74 10.24 7.85
N ILE A 13 6.27 9.16 7.20
CA ILE A 13 4.86 8.74 7.29
C ILE A 13 4.49 8.40 8.74
N HIS A 14 5.30 7.60 9.45
CA HIS A 14 5.04 7.30 10.86
C HIS A 14 4.98 8.55 11.73
N SER A 15 5.85 9.53 11.47
CA SER A 15 5.88 10.80 12.19
C SER A 15 4.59 11.60 11.97
N LEU A 16 4.08 11.65 10.73
CA LEU A 16 2.81 12.29 10.40
C LEU A 16 1.62 11.59 11.07
N LEU A 17 1.60 10.25 11.05
CA LEU A 17 0.53 9.45 11.64
C LEU A 17 0.50 9.51 13.17
N SER A 18 1.67 9.58 13.82
CA SER A 18 1.76 9.65 15.29
C SER A 18 1.50 11.05 15.84
N GLY A 19 1.71 12.09 15.03
CA GLY A 19 1.40 13.49 15.38
C GLY A 19 -0.09 13.82 15.25
N GLY A 20 -0.85 13.03 14.49
CA GLY A 20 -2.32 13.02 14.52
C GLY A 20 -2.80 11.98 15.53
N ALA A 21 -3.85 12.25 16.28
CA ALA A 21 -4.39 11.27 17.24
C ALA A 21 -4.89 10.00 16.51
N ALA A 22 -4.07 8.95 16.45
CA ALA A 22 -4.46 7.64 15.93
C ALA A 22 -4.72 6.67 17.09
N ALA A 23 -5.93 6.11 17.12
CA ALA A 23 -6.32 5.01 18.00
C ALA A 23 -5.78 3.69 17.44
N ALA A 24 -5.10 2.91 18.26
CA ALA A 24 -4.62 1.57 17.92
C ALA A 24 -5.77 0.56 17.88
N LEU A 25 -5.80 -0.29 16.84
CA LEU A 25 -6.64 -1.49 16.79
C LEU A 25 -5.84 -2.74 17.21
N PRO A 26 -6.51 -3.80 17.72
CA PRO A 26 -5.85 -4.92 18.37
C PRO A 26 -5.26 -5.92 17.36
N GLY A 27 -4.08 -6.44 17.72
CA GLY A 27 -3.32 -7.39 16.91
C GLY A 27 -4.00 -8.74 16.73
N VAL A 28 -3.89 -9.27 15.51
CA VAL A 28 -4.29 -10.64 15.16
C VAL A 28 -3.17 -11.61 15.53
N THR A 29 -3.49 -12.59 16.37
CA THR A 29 -2.59 -13.69 16.74
C THR A 29 -2.86 -14.94 15.90
N GLY A 30 -1.79 -15.47 15.29
CA GLY A 30 -1.55 -16.90 15.11
C GLY A 30 -2.18 -17.58 13.89
N ALA A 31 -1.37 -17.83 12.86
CA ALA A 31 -1.60 -18.91 11.91
C ALA A 31 -0.26 -19.49 11.40
N THR A 32 -0.28 -20.80 11.19
CA THR A 32 0.83 -21.71 10.89
C THR A 32 1.64 -21.30 9.66
N VAL A 33 2.97 -21.42 9.78
CA VAL A 33 3.99 -20.95 8.83
C VAL A 33 3.84 -21.62 7.45
N ALA A 34 3.38 -20.83 6.47
CA ALA A 34 3.56 -21.09 5.05
C ALA A 34 5.04 -20.94 4.67
N PRO A 35 5.54 -21.59 3.59
CA PRO A 35 6.97 -21.56 3.24
C PRO A 35 7.45 -20.11 3.09
N ALA A 36 8.66 -19.85 3.60
CA ALA A 36 9.22 -18.53 3.73
C ALA A 36 9.17 -17.74 2.41
N LEU A 37 8.38 -16.67 2.39
CA LEU A 37 8.47 -15.60 1.39
C LEU A 37 9.76 -14.77 1.56
N CYS A 38 10.51 -15.05 2.63
CA CYS A 38 11.49 -14.18 3.27
C CYS A 38 12.88 -14.15 2.60
N GLU A 39 13.06 -14.78 1.44
CA GLU A 39 14.35 -14.80 0.74
C GLU A 39 14.44 -13.78 -0.41
N ASP A 40 13.37 -13.02 -0.69
CA ASP A 40 13.40 -11.97 -1.72
C ASP A 40 13.93 -10.66 -1.13
N ASP A 41 15.06 -10.16 -1.67
CA ASP A 41 15.69 -8.89 -1.26
C ASP A 41 14.71 -7.71 -1.22
N VAL A 42 13.71 -7.71 -2.10
CA VAL A 42 12.66 -6.68 -2.14
C VAL A 42 11.75 -6.74 -0.92
N ILE A 43 11.33 -7.96 -0.55
CA ILE A 43 10.48 -8.18 0.63
C ILE A 43 11.28 -7.85 1.90
N ILE A 44 12.56 -8.23 1.94
CA ILE A 44 13.45 -7.89 3.06
C ILE A 44 13.56 -6.37 3.21
N ALA A 45 13.82 -5.64 2.12
CA ALA A 45 13.90 -4.18 2.15
C ALA A 45 12.58 -3.52 2.56
N TRP A 46 11.46 -4.03 2.07
CA TRP A 46 10.11 -3.57 2.42
C TRP A 46 9.80 -3.76 3.91
N LEU A 47 10.00 -4.98 4.42
CA LEU A 47 9.80 -5.31 5.84
C LEU A 47 10.72 -4.51 6.76
N ALA A 48 11.98 -4.34 6.36
CA ALA A 48 12.95 -3.52 7.09
C ALA A 48 12.51 -2.05 7.15
N ALA A 49 11.96 -1.50 6.06
CA ALA A 49 11.47 -0.13 6.04
C ALA A 49 10.28 0.10 6.97
N LEU A 50 9.37 -0.88 7.06
CA LEU A 50 8.21 -0.85 7.96
C LEU A 50 8.57 -1.21 9.42
N GLY A 51 9.83 -1.55 9.69
CA GLY A 51 10.32 -1.78 11.05
C GLY A 51 9.71 -3.01 11.75
N GLY A 52 9.24 -4.00 10.98
CA GLY A 52 8.64 -5.21 11.55
C GLY A 52 7.19 -5.05 12.04
N ALA A 53 6.52 -3.95 11.71
CA ALA A 53 5.13 -3.69 12.09
C ALA A 53 4.31 -3.25 10.88
N ASP A 54 3.03 -3.62 10.85
CA ASP A 54 2.14 -3.18 9.78
C ASP A 54 1.92 -1.66 9.85
N LEU A 55 1.91 -1.02 8.68
CA LEU A 55 1.64 0.40 8.55
C LEU A 55 0.18 0.60 8.12
N VAL A 56 -0.59 1.25 8.99
CA VAL A 56 -2.00 1.57 8.75
C VAL A 56 -2.10 3.07 8.42
N ILE A 57 -2.53 3.37 7.20
CA ILE A 57 -2.74 4.74 6.70
C ILE A 57 -4.24 4.92 6.52
N PRO A 58 -4.88 5.87 7.23
CA PRO A 58 -6.29 6.09 7.01
C PRO A 58 -6.51 6.72 5.63
N TRP A 59 -7.36 6.05 4.84
CA TRP A 59 -7.62 6.38 3.44
C TRP A 59 -8.94 7.15 3.30
N SER A 60 -9.50 7.20 2.09
CA SER A 60 -10.77 7.85 1.78
C SER A 60 -11.98 7.11 2.38
N ALA A 61 -12.06 5.79 2.16
CA ALA A 61 -13.20 4.95 2.59
C ALA A 61 -12.82 3.89 3.64
N ASP A 62 -11.80 3.07 3.36
CA ASP A 62 -11.25 2.06 4.28
C ASP A 62 -9.83 2.45 4.71
N ASP A 63 -9.18 1.71 5.61
CA ASP A 63 -7.75 1.94 5.88
C ASP A 63 -6.88 1.24 4.80
N LEU A 64 -5.82 1.90 4.36
CA LEU A 64 -4.72 1.25 3.65
C LEU A 64 -3.82 0.55 4.67
N VAL A 65 -3.75 -0.76 4.60
CA VAL A 65 -2.89 -1.59 5.45
C VAL A 65 -1.73 -2.10 4.62
N LEU A 66 -0.50 -1.82 5.04
CA LEU A 66 0.73 -2.34 4.45
C LEU A 66 1.36 -3.35 5.40
N TYR A 67 1.62 -4.55 4.91
CA TYR A 67 2.14 -5.66 5.69
C TYR A 67 3.64 -5.49 5.94
N GLY A 68 4.01 -5.33 7.21
CA GLY A 68 5.36 -5.03 7.66
C GLY A 68 6.02 -6.15 8.46
N ASN A 69 5.42 -7.33 8.52
CA ASN A 69 6.01 -8.52 9.11
C ASN A 69 5.62 -9.80 8.35
N ASP A 70 6.37 -10.88 8.57
CA ASP A 70 6.17 -12.17 7.88
C ASP A 70 4.78 -12.77 8.10
N ALA A 71 4.22 -12.63 9.30
CA ALA A 71 2.91 -13.19 9.63
C ALA A 71 1.80 -12.46 8.86
N SER A 72 1.83 -11.12 8.83
CA SER A 72 0.88 -10.31 8.07
C SER A 72 1.04 -10.51 6.57
N LEU A 73 2.27 -10.62 6.05
CA LEU A 73 2.50 -10.94 4.64
C LEU A 73 1.91 -12.31 4.28
N ALA A 74 2.19 -13.35 5.08
CA ALA A 74 1.69 -14.70 4.83
C ALA A 74 0.15 -14.75 4.89
N ALA A 75 -0.45 -14.12 5.90
CA ALA A 75 -1.90 -14.03 6.03
C ALA A 75 -2.53 -13.25 4.87
N GLY A 76 -1.92 -12.14 4.46
CA GLY A 76 -2.36 -11.29 3.37
C GLY A 76 -2.32 -11.94 1.99
N GLN A 77 -1.62 -13.08 1.83
CA GLN A 77 -1.68 -13.86 0.59
C GLN A 77 -2.97 -14.68 0.45
N VAL A 78 -3.67 -14.96 1.56
CA VAL A 78 -4.86 -15.81 1.58
C VAL A 78 -6.03 -15.07 0.93
N GLY A 79 -6.69 -15.73 -0.02
CA GLY A 79 -7.78 -15.14 -0.82
C GLY A 79 -7.32 -14.57 -2.17
N TYR A 80 -6.01 -14.36 -2.34
CA TYR A 80 -5.42 -13.90 -3.60
C TYR A 80 -4.53 -14.97 -4.23
N ARG A 81 -3.38 -15.23 -3.61
CA ARG A 81 -2.35 -16.16 -4.11
C ARG A 81 -2.66 -17.60 -3.73
N VAL A 82 -3.17 -17.79 -2.52
CA VAL A 82 -3.51 -19.11 -1.96
C VAL A 82 -4.88 -19.08 -1.31
N ASP A 83 -5.54 -20.23 -1.24
CA ASP A 83 -6.74 -20.42 -0.44
C ASP A 83 -6.40 -20.69 1.04
N ALA A 84 -7.44 -20.84 1.87
CA ALA A 84 -7.28 -21.11 3.31
C ALA A 84 -6.58 -22.44 3.63
N ALA A 85 -6.50 -23.37 2.67
CA ALA A 85 -5.76 -24.63 2.79
C ALA A 85 -4.33 -24.52 2.22
N GLY A 86 -3.91 -23.34 1.77
CA GLY A 86 -2.60 -23.08 1.15
C GLY A 86 -2.50 -23.49 -0.32
N ARG A 87 -3.61 -23.87 -0.97
CA ARG A 87 -3.61 -24.24 -2.39
C ARG A 87 -3.56 -22.99 -3.25
N ARG A 88 -2.76 -23.00 -4.31
CA ARG A 88 -2.61 -21.86 -5.23
C ARG A 88 -3.90 -21.61 -6.02
N PHE A 89 -4.26 -20.33 -6.16
CA PHE A 89 -5.33 -19.92 -7.07
C PHE A 89 -4.83 -19.84 -8.52
N GLY A 90 -5.62 -20.35 -9.46
CA GLY A 90 -5.36 -20.16 -10.89
C GLY A 90 -5.63 -18.70 -11.29
N GLY A 91 -4.70 -18.08 -12.00
CA GLY A 91 -4.82 -16.69 -12.47
C GLY A 91 -4.08 -15.65 -11.63
N TRP A 92 -3.54 -16.03 -10.46
CA TRP A 92 -2.56 -15.23 -9.74
C TRP A 92 -1.15 -15.63 -10.17
N GLN A 93 -0.30 -14.67 -10.52
CA GLN A 93 1.07 -14.98 -10.96
C GLN A 93 1.96 -15.31 -9.76
N ASP A 94 2.92 -16.22 -9.93
CA ASP A 94 3.74 -16.71 -8.81
C ASP A 94 4.67 -15.66 -8.21
N ASP A 95 5.08 -14.69 -9.03
CA ASP A 95 5.94 -13.55 -8.71
C ASP A 95 5.16 -12.36 -8.11
N TRP A 96 3.82 -12.43 -8.06
CA TRP A 96 2.98 -11.42 -7.43
C TRP A 96 2.85 -11.69 -5.94
N ILE A 97 3.31 -10.73 -5.15
CA ILE A 97 3.26 -10.77 -3.69
C ILE A 97 2.36 -9.63 -3.21
N VAL A 98 1.33 -9.95 -2.43
CA VAL A 98 0.49 -8.93 -1.81
C VAL A 98 1.28 -8.25 -0.69
N LEU A 99 1.56 -6.95 -0.83
CA LEU A 99 2.28 -6.12 0.12
C LEU A 99 1.35 -5.39 1.09
N GLY A 100 0.06 -5.32 0.76
CA GLY A 100 -0.95 -4.63 1.54
C GLY A 100 -2.28 -4.62 0.81
N GLN A 101 -3.27 -3.93 1.38
CA GLN A 101 -4.60 -3.80 0.78
C GLN A 101 -5.37 -2.59 1.30
N ILE A 102 -6.37 -2.17 0.52
CA ILE A 102 -7.49 -1.33 0.97
C ILE A 102 -8.74 -2.18 0.86
N GLY A 103 -9.35 -2.54 1.98
CA GLY A 103 -10.47 -3.50 1.96
C GLY A 103 -10.07 -4.82 1.27
N SER A 104 -10.58 -5.07 0.07
CA SER A 104 -10.26 -6.25 -0.77
C SER A 104 -9.44 -5.91 -2.03
N ASP A 105 -8.87 -4.70 -2.09
CA ASP A 105 -8.07 -4.21 -3.22
C ASP A 105 -6.58 -4.34 -2.91
N PRO A 106 -5.86 -5.29 -3.53
CA PRO A 106 -4.48 -5.57 -3.17
C PRO A 106 -3.50 -4.53 -3.75
N VAL A 107 -2.51 -4.18 -2.92
CA VAL A 107 -1.24 -3.59 -3.34
C VAL A 107 -0.25 -4.72 -3.55
N VAL A 108 0.30 -4.85 -4.75
CA VAL A 108 1.10 -6.01 -5.18
C VAL A 108 2.52 -5.58 -5.54
N GLY A 109 3.52 -6.24 -4.97
CA GLY A 109 4.91 -6.15 -5.39
C GLY A 109 5.20 -7.18 -6.47
N VAL A 110 5.92 -6.77 -7.51
CA VAL A 110 6.37 -7.66 -8.59
C VAL A 110 7.85 -7.40 -8.86
N ARG A 111 8.66 -8.46 -8.73
CA ARG A 111 10.09 -8.40 -9.06
C ARG A 111 10.29 -8.18 -10.57
N CYS A 112 11.21 -7.30 -10.91
CA CYS A 112 11.66 -7.04 -12.28
C CYS A 112 13.19 -7.07 -12.32
N ASP A 113 13.80 -7.21 -13.50
CA ASP A 113 15.26 -7.34 -13.62
C ASP A 113 16.02 -6.15 -12.99
N ASP A 114 15.42 -4.96 -13.00
CA ASP A 114 15.96 -3.69 -12.53
C ASP A 114 15.43 -3.25 -11.15
N GLY A 115 14.57 -4.04 -10.50
CA GLY A 115 14.03 -3.70 -9.18
C GLY A 115 12.72 -4.39 -8.84
N CYS A 116 11.79 -3.65 -8.25
CA CYS A 116 10.44 -4.11 -7.96
C CYS A 116 9.48 -3.01 -8.36
N ARG A 117 8.41 -3.35 -9.07
CA ARG A 117 7.29 -2.43 -9.34
C ARG A 117 6.16 -2.70 -8.36
N VAL A 118 5.39 -1.65 -8.06
CA VAL A 118 4.19 -1.74 -7.24
C VAL A 118 2.97 -1.62 -8.14
N LEU A 119 2.06 -2.57 -8.01
CA LEU A 119 0.79 -2.62 -8.72
C LEU A 119 -0.38 -2.46 -7.75
N PHE A 120 -1.53 -2.09 -8.28
CA PHE A 120 -2.80 -2.01 -7.58
C PHE A 120 -3.89 -2.64 -8.45
N ALA A 121 -4.82 -3.37 -7.83
CA ALA A 121 -6.01 -3.89 -8.50
C ALA A 121 -7.25 -3.62 -7.66
N ARG A 122 -8.38 -3.35 -8.33
CA ARG A 122 -9.69 -3.34 -7.69
C ARG A 122 -10.35 -4.71 -7.78
N HIS A 123 -10.97 -5.14 -6.69
CA HIS A 123 -11.78 -6.34 -6.65
C HIS A 123 -13.04 -6.20 -7.53
N GLY A 124 -13.64 -7.34 -7.92
CA GLY A 124 -14.96 -7.38 -8.57
C GLY A 124 -14.97 -7.50 -10.10
N ALA A 125 -13.83 -7.50 -10.79
CA ALA A 125 -13.77 -7.61 -12.25
C ALA A 125 -13.85 -9.06 -12.81
N GLY A 126 -14.00 -10.07 -11.95
CA GLY A 126 -14.02 -11.49 -12.33
C GLY A 126 -12.65 -12.08 -12.68
N ALA A 127 -11.64 -11.23 -12.90
CA ALA A 127 -10.22 -11.57 -13.02
C ALA A 127 -9.36 -10.45 -12.42
N TRP A 128 -8.15 -10.78 -11.96
CA TRP A 128 -7.20 -9.79 -11.46
C TRP A 128 -6.41 -9.16 -12.61
N THR A 129 -6.57 -7.85 -12.80
CA THR A 129 -5.82 -7.06 -13.79
C THR A 129 -5.12 -5.89 -13.11
N PRO A 130 -4.07 -6.15 -12.31
CA PRO A 130 -3.38 -5.09 -11.59
C PRO A 130 -2.67 -4.12 -12.55
N ALA A 131 -2.81 -2.83 -12.26
CA ALA A 131 -2.15 -1.74 -12.98
C ALA A 131 -0.99 -1.20 -12.15
N GLN A 132 0.07 -0.71 -12.80
CA GLN A 132 1.23 -0.18 -12.11
C GLN A 132 0.91 1.16 -11.45
N VAL A 133 1.08 1.23 -10.13
CA VAL A 133 0.87 2.44 -9.32
C VAL A 133 2.18 3.14 -8.98
N ALA A 134 3.30 2.41 -9.02
CA ALA A 134 4.63 3.00 -8.91
C ALA A 134 5.71 2.09 -9.52
N GLY A 135 6.74 2.69 -10.10
CA GLY A 135 7.93 1.96 -10.58
C GLY A 135 8.82 1.39 -9.47
N SER A 136 8.64 1.79 -8.21
CA SER A 136 9.38 1.24 -7.06
C SER A 136 8.63 1.40 -5.72
N PRO A 137 8.95 0.58 -4.70
CA PRO A 137 8.45 0.78 -3.35
C PRO A 137 8.78 2.16 -2.78
N ALA A 138 9.95 2.73 -3.12
CA ALA A 138 10.35 4.07 -2.68
C ALA A 138 9.49 5.18 -3.31
N GLN A 139 9.18 5.07 -4.61
CA GLN A 139 8.25 5.99 -5.29
C GLN A 139 6.84 5.86 -4.72
N PHE A 140 6.37 4.63 -4.46
CA PHE A 140 5.08 4.40 -3.83
C PHE A 140 5.01 5.03 -2.43
N ALA A 141 6.03 4.82 -1.59
CA ALA A 141 6.12 5.45 -0.28
C ALA A 141 6.13 6.99 -0.37
N THR A 142 6.76 7.56 -1.40
CA THR A 142 6.74 9.02 -1.63
C THR A 142 5.32 9.52 -1.91
N ALA A 143 4.57 8.81 -2.75
CA ALA A 143 3.16 9.13 -3.02
C ALA A 143 2.29 9.02 -1.76
N LEU A 144 2.48 7.97 -0.95
CA LEU A 144 1.79 7.81 0.34
C LEU A 144 2.13 8.92 1.33
N ARG A 145 3.39 9.37 1.36
CA ARG A 145 3.80 10.51 2.19
C ARG A 145 3.06 11.78 1.79
N ILE A 146 2.90 12.03 0.48
CA ILE A 146 2.14 13.17 -0.03
C ILE A 146 0.69 13.11 0.44
N TRP A 147 0.04 11.94 0.34
CA TRP A 147 -1.30 11.72 0.89
C TRP A 147 -1.36 12.09 2.38
N CYS A 148 -0.49 11.51 3.21
CA CYS A 148 -0.47 11.78 4.65
C CYS A 148 -0.22 13.25 4.97
N ALA A 149 0.73 13.89 4.28
CA ALA A 149 1.07 15.29 4.51
C ALA A 149 -0.09 16.23 4.15
N LEU A 150 -0.80 15.96 3.05
CA LEU A 150 -1.98 16.72 2.67
C LEU A 150 -3.13 16.45 3.65
N ARG A 151 -3.53 15.19 3.82
CA ARG A 151 -4.69 14.81 4.62
C ARG A 151 -4.55 15.24 6.08
N ILE A 152 -3.44 14.89 6.72
CA ILE A 152 -3.22 15.15 8.15
C ILE A 152 -2.71 16.57 8.37
N GLY A 153 -1.71 16.99 7.58
CA GLY A 153 -1.02 18.26 7.80
C GLY A 153 -1.78 19.48 7.30
N GLN A 154 -2.24 19.45 6.05
CA GLN A 154 -2.86 20.62 5.42
C GLN A 154 -4.38 20.67 5.63
N TYR A 155 -5.06 19.53 5.54
CA TYR A 155 -6.52 19.42 5.64
C TYR A 155 -7.01 18.96 7.02
N ALA A 156 -6.11 18.64 7.96
CA ALA A 156 -6.47 18.22 9.33
C ALA A 156 -7.51 17.08 9.39
N ASN A 157 -7.43 16.14 8.45
CA ASN A 157 -8.36 15.04 8.17
C ASN A 157 -9.76 15.45 7.66
N ASP A 158 -10.03 16.73 7.43
CA ASP A 158 -11.27 17.22 6.81
C ASP A 158 -11.19 17.18 5.28
N ILE A 159 -11.23 15.96 4.73
CA ILE A 159 -11.14 15.71 3.29
C ILE A 159 -12.45 15.29 2.64
N LEU A 160 -13.50 15.02 3.42
CA LEU A 160 -14.81 14.60 2.93
C LEU A 160 -15.82 15.74 3.07
N ASP A 161 -16.74 15.85 2.12
CA ASP A 161 -17.91 16.72 2.23
C ASP A 161 -19.09 16.02 2.93
N ASP A 162 -20.21 16.72 3.05
CA ASP A 162 -21.42 16.22 3.74
C ASP A 162 -22.08 15.02 3.03
N THR A 163 -21.66 14.70 1.80
CA THR A 163 -22.11 13.53 1.04
C THR A 163 -21.15 12.34 1.13
N TYR A 164 -20.10 12.46 1.96
CA TYR A 164 -18.97 11.54 2.06
C TYR A 164 -18.12 11.46 0.78
N ALA A 165 -18.26 12.41 -0.15
CA ALA A 165 -17.38 12.51 -1.30
C ALA A 165 -16.10 13.26 -0.92
N ILE A 166 -14.98 12.92 -1.57
CA ILE A 166 -13.71 13.64 -1.33
C ILE A 166 -13.84 15.06 -1.90
N ARG A 167 -13.49 16.05 -1.08
CA ARG A 167 -13.57 17.48 -1.45
C ARG A 167 -12.73 17.74 -2.72
N PRO A 168 -13.28 18.41 -3.75
CA PRO A 168 -12.56 18.67 -5.00
C PRO A 168 -11.24 19.44 -4.82
N ALA A 169 -11.16 20.34 -3.85
CA ALA A 169 -9.95 21.08 -3.53
C ALA A 169 -8.81 20.14 -3.09
N PHE A 170 -9.11 19.16 -2.23
CA PHE A 170 -8.13 18.16 -1.80
C PHE A 170 -7.67 17.30 -2.98
N LEU A 171 -8.59 16.84 -3.84
CA LEU A 171 -8.25 16.05 -5.02
C LEU A 171 -7.37 16.82 -6.01
N ALA A 172 -7.60 18.13 -6.19
CA ALA A 172 -6.79 18.98 -7.05
C ALA A 172 -5.35 19.11 -6.52
N ASP A 173 -5.21 19.41 -5.21
CA ASP A 173 -3.91 19.51 -4.55
C ASP A 173 -3.15 18.18 -4.56
N LEU A 174 -3.85 17.08 -4.30
CA LEU A 174 -3.28 15.73 -4.34
C LEU A 174 -2.79 15.40 -5.74
N ARG A 175 -3.63 15.58 -6.77
CA ARG A 175 -3.27 15.31 -8.16
C ARG A 175 -2.06 16.12 -8.61
N ALA A 176 -1.99 17.40 -8.24
CA ALA A 176 -0.85 18.26 -8.56
C ALA A 176 0.45 17.70 -7.97
N ARG A 177 0.47 17.36 -6.68
CA ARG A 177 1.69 16.84 -6.01
C ARG A 177 2.06 15.42 -6.45
N ILE A 178 1.08 14.57 -6.71
CA ILE A 178 1.34 13.22 -7.21
C ILE A 178 1.94 13.27 -8.63
N GLY A 179 1.46 14.16 -9.50
CA GLY A 179 2.01 14.36 -10.84
C GLY A 179 3.46 14.89 -10.86
N GLU A 180 3.96 15.45 -9.75
CA GLU A 180 5.36 15.85 -9.63
C GLU A 180 6.30 14.66 -9.33
N VAL A 181 5.78 13.55 -8.81
CA VAL A 181 6.59 12.42 -8.31
C VAL A 181 6.32 11.08 -9.02
N LEU A 182 5.17 10.93 -9.67
CA LEU A 182 4.80 9.75 -10.45
C LEU A 182 4.61 10.12 -11.93
N PRO A 183 4.99 9.23 -12.87
CA PRO A 183 4.59 9.33 -14.28
C PRO A 183 3.07 9.40 -14.44
N ASP A 184 2.57 10.08 -15.47
CA ASP A 184 1.13 10.30 -15.69
C ASP A 184 0.26 9.03 -15.59
N ALA A 185 0.73 7.91 -16.14
CA ALA A 185 0.01 6.64 -16.10
C ALA A 185 -0.08 6.07 -14.67
N GLU A 186 0.99 6.16 -13.90
CA GLU A 186 1.05 5.69 -12.51
C GLU A 186 0.28 6.63 -11.57
N ALA A 187 0.38 7.93 -11.81
CA ALA A 187 -0.41 8.95 -11.13
C ALA A 187 -1.91 8.72 -11.32
N ALA A 188 -2.35 8.35 -12.53
CA ALA A 188 -3.75 8.01 -12.80
C ALA A 188 -4.20 6.80 -11.95
N VAL A 189 -3.41 5.73 -11.89
CA VAL A 189 -3.71 4.55 -11.05
C VAL A 189 -3.71 4.91 -9.56
N PHE A 190 -2.81 5.78 -9.11
CA PHE A 190 -2.83 6.26 -7.73
C PHE A 190 -4.11 7.05 -7.42
N MET A 191 -4.58 7.89 -8.34
CA MET A 191 -5.85 8.61 -8.17
C MET A 191 -7.04 7.65 -8.21
N GLU A 192 -7.00 6.58 -9.02
CA GLU A 192 -8.01 5.51 -8.98
C GLU A 192 -8.01 4.79 -7.62
N MET A 193 -6.85 4.57 -7.02
CA MET A 193 -6.74 3.99 -5.68
C MET A 193 -7.39 4.90 -4.62
N VAL A 194 -7.42 6.23 -4.82
CA VAL A 194 -8.04 7.20 -3.91
C VAL A 194 -9.56 7.21 -4.00
N ASP A 195 -10.13 7.11 -5.20
CA ASP A 195 -11.55 7.42 -5.44
C ASP A 195 -12.55 6.36 -4.92
N GLY A 196 -12.09 5.20 -4.45
CA GLY A 196 -12.96 4.12 -3.94
C GLY A 196 -13.78 3.41 -5.02
#